data_AF-A0A1Y1QAK2-F1
#
_entry.id   AF-A0A1Y1QAK2-F1
#
_cell.length_a   1.000
_cell.length_b   1.000
_cell.length_c   1.000
_cell.angle_alpha   90.00
_cell.angle_beta   90.00
_cell.angle_gamma   90.00
#
_symmetry.space_group_name_H-M   'P 1'
#
loop_
_entity.id
_entity.type
_entity.pdbx_description
1 polymer ?
#
loop_
_entity_poly.entity_id
_entity_poly.type
_entity_poly.pdbx_seq_one_letter_code
_entity_poly.pdbx_strand_id
1 'polypeptide(L)'
;MSAEARPTEGLIMKIPSGIVLCLFSLWLGGCGEDKPQSVTLPTIDKFADTSTLAQAVPREQLHSNVPQLADYWQRVQAALQADPPILLLNDKELPEANAQLAQKLAVANPEFLKFTRDEKTNAPLRNEIMTVRKALPADFNGNAGPCAQAECWRVEMYDHFHNASTIAFADVSK
;
A
#
# COMPACT_ATOMS: atom_id res chain seq x y z
N MET A 1 -29.57 -51.95 -72.27
CA MET A 1 -28.86 -52.86 -71.34
C MET A 1 -27.52 -52.20 -71.06
N SER A 2 -27.36 -51.69 -69.84
CA SER A 2 -26.18 -50.93 -69.38
C SER A 2 -25.06 -51.85 -68.90
N ALA A 3 -23.83 -51.42 -69.08
CA ALA A 3 -22.75 -51.66 -68.12
C ALA A 3 -21.67 -50.59 -68.33
N GLU A 4 -21.38 -49.79 -67.32
CA GLU A 4 -20.08 -49.10 -67.26
C GLU A 4 -19.64 -48.92 -65.81
N ALA A 5 -18.31 -48.97 -65.67
CA ALA A 5 -17.56 -49.38 -64.50
C ALA A 5 -17.35 -48.28 -63.45
N ARG A 6 -17.08 -48.71 -62.21
CA ARG A 6 -16.55 -47.87 -61.12
C ARG A 6 -15.04 -47.69 -61.28
N PRO A 7 -14.50 -46.53 -60.87
CA PRO A 7 -13.15 -46.45 -60.36
C PRO A 7 -13.08 -46.02 -58.90
N THR A 8 -11.97 -46.45 -58.33
CA THR A 8 -11.51 -46.52 -56.94
C THR A 8 -11.09 -45.19 -56.30
N GLU A 9 -11.18 -45.19 -54.98
CA GLU A 9 -10.76 -44.16 -54.02
C GLU A 9 -9.29 -43.71 -54.15
N GLY A 10 -9.07 -42.41 -53.92
CA GLY A 10 -7.79 -41.83 -53.55
C GLY A 10 -7.96 -40.98 -52.28
N LEU A 11 -7.47 -41.49 -51.15
CA LEU A 11 -7.55 -40.85 -49.84
C LEU A 11 -6.46 -39.77 -49.71
N ILE A 12 -6.83 -38.49 -49.83
CA ILE A 12 -5.95 -37.36 -49.52
C ILE A 12 -6.26 -36.88 -48.09
N MET A 13 -5.35 -37.17 -47.17
CA MET A 13 -5.40 -36.73 -45.78
C MET A 13 -5.16 -35.21 -45.70
N LYS A 14 -6.24 -34.43 -45.58
CA LYS A 14 -6.18 -32.99 -45.29
C LYS A 14 -5.82 -32.79 -43.83
N ILE A 15 -4.59 -32.34 -43.56
CA ILE A 15 -4.17 -31.91 -42.23
C ILE A 15 -4.84 -30.55 -41.95
N PRO A 16 -5.68 -30.42 -40.92
CA PRO A 16 -6.40 -29.19 -40.64
C PRO A 16 -5.45 -28.10 -40.16
N SER A 17 -5.47 -26.97 -40.87
CA SER A 17 -4.65 -25.77 -40.68
C SER A 17 -4.71 -25.15 -39.27
N GLY A 18 -5.63 -25.58 -38.41
CA GLY A 18 -5.78 -25.08 -37.04
C GLY A 18 -4.74 -25.60 -36.05
N ILE A 19 -4.18 -26.80 -36.27
CA ILE A 19 -3.20 -27.40 -35.34
C ILE A 19 -1.85 -26.67 -35.42
N VAL A 20 -1.49 -26.18 -36.61
CA VAL A 20 -0.23 -25.43 -36.82
C VAL A 20 -0.27 -24.07 -36.10
N LEU A 21 -1.44 -23.43 -36.03
CA LEU A 21 -1.59 -22.12 -35.37
C LEU A 21 -1.54 -22.21 -33.84
N CYS A 22 -2.07 -23.29 -33.26
CA CYS A 22 -2.00 -23.54 -31.81
C CYS A 22 -0.57 -23.91 -31.34
N LEU A 23 0.21 -24.60 -32.17
CA LEU A 23 1.61 -24.90 -31.85
C LEU A 23 2.51 -23.67 -31.95
N PHE A 24 2.22 -22.72 -32.84
CA PHE A 24 3.00 -21.47 -32.96
C PHE A 24 2.76 -20.48 -31.81
N SER A 25 1.55 -20.49 -31.22
CA SER A 25 1.20 -19.62 -30.10
C SER A 25 1.80 -20.08 -28.76
N LEU A 26 2.12 -21.37 -28.62
CA LEU A 26 2.87 -21.90 -27.47
C LEU A 26 4.35 -21.49 -27.46
N TRP A 27 4.91 -21.07 -28.59
CA TRP A 27 6.31 -20.61 -28.69
C TRP A 27 6.49 -19.11 -28.40
N LEU A 28 5.41 -18.32 -28.34
CA LEU A 28 5.47 -16.89 -28.04
C LEU A 28 5.19 -16.54 -26.58
N GLY A 29 4.85 -17.53 -25.73
CA GLY A 29 4.52 -17.34 -24.31
C GLY A 29 5.70 -17.40 -23.34
N GLY A 30 6.94 -17.35 -23.83
CA GLY A 30 8.13 -17.72 -23.05
C GLY A 30 9.22 -16.65 -22.92
N CYS A 31 8.87 -15.37 -22.81
CA CYS A 31 9.83 -14.32 -22.42
C CYS A 31 9.26 -13.41 -21.33
N GLY A 32 8.86 -14.00 -20.21
CA GLY A 32 8.83 -13.31 -18.93
C GLY A 32 10.11 -13.66 -18.19
N GLU A 33 11.23 -13.01 -18.53
CA GLU A 33 12.45 -13.09 -17.73
C GLU A 33 12.21 -12.37 -16.39
N ASP A 34 11.56 -13.06 -15.45
CA ASP A 34 11.89 -12.89 -14.03
C ASP A 34 13.29 -13.46 -13.83
N LYS A 35 14.30 -12.80 -14.40
CA LYS A 35 15.66 -12.99 -13.91
C LYS A 35 15.60 -12.46 -12.48
N PRO A 36 15.80 -13.30 -11.45
CA PRO A 36 16.04 -12.75 -10.13
C PRO A 36 17.23 -11.82 -10.30
N GLN A 37 17.00 -10.52 -10.20
CA GLN A 37 18.09 -9.59 -9.99
C GLN A 37 18.65 -9.96 -8.62
N SER A 38 19.56 -10.92 -8.63
CA SER A 38 20.53 -11.12 -7.58
C SER A 38 21.27 -9.79 -7.49
N VAL A 39 20.81 -8.93 -6.58
CA VAL A 39 21.61 -7.82 -6.10
C VAL A 39 22.82 -8.49 -5.46
N THR A 40 23.91 -8.58 -6.21
CA THR A 40 25.21 -8.90 -5.65
C THR A 40 25.53 -7.72 -4.75
N LEU A 41 25.22 -7.88 -3.46
CA LEU A 41 25.66 -6.93 -2.46
C LEU A 41 27.17 -6.79 -2.63
N PRO A 42 27.71 -5.56 -2.64
CA PRO A 42 29.14 -5.38 -2.69
C PRO A 42 29.74 -6.21 -1.56
N THR A 43 30.60 -7.17 -1.93
CA THR A 43 31.27 -8.09 -0.98
C THR A 43 32.20 -7.34 -0.03
N ILE A 44 32.51 -6.09 -0.36
CA ILE A 44 33.30 -5.18 0.44
C ILE A 44 32.33 -4.12 0.95
N ASP A 45 31.91 -4.28 2.21
CA ASP A 45 31.33 -3.17 2.94
C ASP A 45 32.43 -2.13 3.17
N LYS A 46 32.38 -1.04 2.41
CA LYS A 46 33.32 0.09 2.51
C LYS A 46 33.35 0.74 3.91
N PHE A 47 32.38 0.40 4.76
CA PHE A 47 32.28 0.85 6.13
C PHE A 47 32.55 -0.26 7.14
N ALA A 48 32.96 -1.47 6.73
CA ALA A 48 33.23 -2.57 7.67
C ALA A 48 34.22 -2.16 8.78
N ASP A 49 35.22 -1.33 8.43
CA ASP A 49 36.25 -0.87 9.37
C ASP A 49 35.90 0.46 10.07
N THR A 50 34.83 1.15 9.66
CA THR A 50 34.45 2.47 10.18
C THR A 50 33.06 2.51 10.81
N SER A 51 32.25 1.47 10.61
CA SER A 51 30.94 1.33 11.21
C SER A 51 31.06 0.51 12.50
N THR A 52 30.50 1.06 13.56
CA THR A 52 30.34 0.36 14.82
C THR A 52 28.87 0.41 15.17
N LEU A 53 28.28 -0.72 15.56
CA LEU A 53 26.93 -0.72 16.11
C LEU A 53 26.88 0.24 17.30
N ALA A 54 25.89 1.11 17.33
CA ALA A 54 25.63 1.94 18.49
C ALA A 54 25.42 1.03 19.71
N GLN A 55 26.02 1.41 20.84
CA GLN A 55 25.77 0.68 22.08
C GLN A 55 24.29 0.78 22.44
N ALA A 56 23.71 -0.32 22.89
CA ALA A 56 22.33 -0.32 23.36
C ALA A 56 22.22 0.60 24.58
N VAL A 57 21.43 1.67 24.45
CA VAL A 57 21.14 2.59 25.55
C VAL A 57 19.83 2.15 26.21
N PRO A 58 19.77 2.01 27.55
CA PRO A 58 18.53 1.74 28.26
C PRO A 58 17.45 2.77 27.93
N ARG A 59 16.17 2.36 27.91
CA ARG A 59 15.06 3.23 27.53
C ARG A 59 14.99 4.48 28.41
N GLU A 60 15.22 4.32 29.71
CA GLU A 60 15.17 5.39 30.70
C GLU A 60 16.24 6.45 30.39
N GLN A 61 17.43 6.01 29.98
CA GLN A 61 18.51 6.90 29.58
C GLN A 61 18.22 7.56 28.22
N LEU A 62 17.62 6.84 27.26
CA LEU A 62 17.17 7.44 26.00
C LEU A 62 16.14 8.55 26.22
N HIS A 63 15.17 8.33 27.10
CA HIS A 63 14.16 9.34 27.44
C HIS A 63 14.77 10.56 28.12
N SER A 64 15.78 10.37 28.97
CA SER A 64 16.53 11.48 29.58
C SER A 64 17.37 12.25 28.56
N ASN A 65 17.97 11.55 27.59
CA ASN A 65 18.85 12.16 26.59
C ASN A 65 18.07 12.83 25.46
N VAL A 66 16.86 12.35 25.16
CA VAL A 66 16.00 12.84 24.08
C VAL A 66 14.60 13.08 24.63
N PRO A 67 14.33 14.25 25.24
CA PRO A 67 13.03 14.56 25.85
C PRO A 67 11.86 14.42 24.87
N GLN A 68 12.07 14.75 23.58
CA GLN A 68 11.05 14.61 22.53
C GLN A 68 10.60 13.15 22.35
N LEU A 69 11.49 12.18 22.58
CA LEU A 69 11.15 10.77 22.54
C LEU A 69 10.25 10.40 23.71
N ALA A 70 10.53 10.91 24.91
CA ALA A 70 9.69 10.70 26.08
C ALA A 70 8.29 11.29 25.88
N ASP A 71 8.22 12.53 25.37
CA ASP A 71 6.95 13.21 25.05
C ASP A 71 6.14 12.44 24.00
N TYR A 72 6.82 11.97 22.95
CA TYR A 72 6.18 11.14 21.92
C TYR A 72 5.63 9.84 22.50
N TRP A 73 6.40 9.13 23.34
CA TRP A 73 5.93 7.92 24.00
C TRP A 73 4.70 8.17 24.88
N GLN A 74 4.67 9.28 25.60
CA GLN A 74 3.49 9.65 26.40
C GLN A 74 2.25 9.87 25.51
N ARG A 75 2.41 10.56 24.38
CA ARG A 75 1.32 10.74 23.40
C ARG A 75 0.82 9.41 22.82
N VAL A 76 1.74 8.49 22.48
CA VAL A 76 1.37 7.15 22.00
C VAL A 76 0.58 6.39 23.06
N GLN A 77 1.02 6.41 24.32
CA GLN A 77 0.29 5.75 25.40
C GLN A 77 -1.09 6.36 25.62
N ALA A 78 -1.21 7.69 25.58
CA ALA A 78 -2.49 8.38 25.68
C ALA A 78 -3.43 8.01 24.51
N ALA A 79 -2.91 7.96 23.28
CA ALA A 79 -3.66 7.56 22.10
C ALA A 79 -4.19 6.12 22.20
N LEU A 80 -3.40 5.18 22.72
CA LEU A 80 -3.86 3.79 22.91
C LEU A 80 -5.01 3.66 23.92
N GLN A 81 -5.18 4.64 24.82
CA GLN A 81 -6.29 4.69 25.77
C GLN A 81 -7.48 5.53 25.27
N ALA A 82 -7.33 6.21 24.13
CA ALA A 82 -8.37 7.05 23.54
C ALA A 82 -9.40 6.22 22.74
N ASP A 83 -10.50 6.87 22.37
CA ASP A 83 -11.49 6.31 21.47
C ASP A 83 -11.87 7.35 20.38
N PRO A 84 -11.49 7.14 19.10
CA PRO A 84 -10.72 5.99 18.59
C PRO A 84 -9.24 6.00 19.01
N PRO A 85 -8.54 4.85 19.03
CA PRO A 85 -7.16 4.75 19.50
C PRO A 85 -6.14 5.20 18.44
N ILE A 86 -6.18 6.50 18.11
CA ILE A 86 -5.37 7.10 17.04
C ILE A 86 -4.53 8.24 17.64
N LEU A 87 -3.23 8.23 17.35
CA LEU A 87 -2.37 9.38 17.58
C LEU A 87 -2.61 10.42 16.48
N LEU A 88 -3.32 11.50 16.82
CA LEU A 88 -3.62 12.60 15.92
C LEU A 88 -2.45 13.58 15.83
N LEU A 89 -2.34 14.26 14.68
CA LEU A 89 -1.50 15.46 14.54
C LEU A 89 -2.15 16.60 15.33
N ASN A 90 -1.35 17.31 16.12
CA ASN A 90 -1.78 18.46 16.92
C ASN A 90 -1.70 19.79 16.14
N ASP A 91 -2.22 20.86 16.71
CA ASP A 91 -2.29 22.18 16.05
C ASP A 91 -0.93 22.76 15.63
N LYS A 92 0.18 22.38 16.29
CA LYS A 92 1.53 22.78 15.90
C LYS A 92 2.03 21.98 14.69
N GLU A 93 1.65 20.70 14.62
CA GLU A 93 1.98 19.79 13.51
C GLU A 93 1.07 20.06 12.29
N LEU A 94 -0.16 20.52 12.54
CA LEU A 94 -1.20 20.72 11.55
C LEU A 94 -1.84 22.11 11.72
N PRO A 95 -1.15 23.20 11.33
CA PRO A 95 -1.59 24.56 11.61
C PRO A 95 -2.74 25.06 10.71
N GLU A 96 -2.98 24.41 9.58
CA GLU A 96 -4.02 24.83 8.64
C GLU A 96 -5.40 24.32 9.07
N ALA A 97 -6.36 25.24 9.24
CA ALA A 97 -7.71 24.92 9.73
C ALA A 97 -8.45 23.87 8.86
N ASN A 98 -8.30 23.96 7.53
CA ASN A 98 -8.88 22.99 6.61
C ASN A 98 -8.27 21.60 6.79
N ALA A 99 -6.96 21.52 7.07
CA ALA A 99 -6.29 20.27 7.32
C ALA A 99 -6.75 19.66 8.67
N GLN A 100 -6.92 20.48 9.71
CA GLN A 100 -7.50 20.05 10.98
C GLN A 100 -8.92 19.52 10.81
N LEU A 101 -9.75 20.21 10.01
CA LEU A 101 -11.10 19.77 9.68
C LEU A 101 -11.09 18.44 8.91
N ALA A 102 -10.20 18.29 7.93
CA ALA A 102 -10.03 17.04 7.20
C ALA A 102 -9.68 15.86 8.11
N GLN A 103 -8.73 16.03 9.04
CA GLN A 103 -8.40 15.01 10.04
C GLN A 103 -9.64 14.63 10.86
N LYS A 104 -10.39 15.64 11.34
CA LYS A 104 -11.63 15.43 12.11
C LYS A 104 -12.69 14.66 11.33
N LEU A 105 -12.89 14.99 10.05
CA LEU A 105 -13.84 14.30 9.17
C LEU A 105 -13.43 12.85 8.94
N ALA A 106 -12.14 12.59 8.69
CA ALA A 106 -11.63 11.24 8.48
C ALA A 106 -11.85 10.35 9.72
N VAL A 107 -11.48 10.82 10.91
CA VAL A 107 -11.61 10.03 12.15
C VAL A 107 -13.06 9.88 12.64
N ALA A 108 -14.00 10.62 12.06
CA ALA A 108 -15.43 10.41 12.29
C ALA A 108 -16.03 9.32 11.38
N ASN A 109 -15.31 8.86 10.36
CA ASN A 109 -15.81 7.87 9.41
C ASN A 109 -15.51 6.43 9.90
N PRO A 110 -16.54 5.58 10.10
CA PRO A 110 -16.33 4.21 10.60
C PRO A 110 -15.41 3.34 9.74
N GLU A 111 -15.43 3.49 8.41
CA GLU A 111 -14.55 2.73 7.51
C GLU A 111 -13.08 3.13 7.68
N PHE A 112 -12.82 4.40 8.00
CA PHE A 112 -11.46 4.87 8.32
C PHE A 112 -10.94 4.31 9.65
N LEU A 113 -11.85 3.92 10.55
CA LEU A 113 -11.52 3.38 11.86
C LEU A 113 -11.39 1.85 11.89
N LYS A 114 -11.68 1.17 10.77
CA LYS A 114 -11.84 -0.30 10.71
C LYS A 114 -10.69 -1.11 11.32
N PHE A 115 -9.44 -0.63 11.17
CA PHE A 115 -8.24 -1.33 11.64
C PHE A 115 -7.65 -0.74 12.92
N THR A 116 -8.39 0.16 13.59
CA THR A 116 -7.91 0.78 14.83
C THR A 116 -7.95 -0.15 16.04
N ARG A 117 -8.68 -1.26 15.94
CA ARG A 117 -8.81 -2.27 16.99
C ARG A 117 -8.68 -3.68 16.39
N ASP A 118 -8.19 -4.61 17.21
CA ASP A 118 -8.13 -6.03 16.84
C ASP A 118 -9.55 -6.60 16.73
N GLU A 119 -9.85 -7.30 15.63
CA GLU A 119 -11.21 -7.78 15.32
C GLU A 119 -11.75 -8.81 16.33
N LYS A 120 -10.86 -9.54 17.03
CA LYS A 120 -11.25 -10.64 17.93
C LYS A 120 -11.38 -10.19 19.37
N THR A 121 -10.45 -9.36 19.82
CA THR A 121 -10.30 -8.94 21.22
C THR A 121 -10.78 -7.51 21.46
N ASN A 122 -10.99 -6.74 20.39
CA ASN A 122 -11.27 -5.31 20.44
C ASN A 122 -10.16 -4.48 21.12
N ALA A 123 -8.97 -5.05 21.28
CA ALA A 123 -7.82 -4.37 21.86
C ALA A 123 -7.40 -3.19 20.95
N PRO A 124 -7.04 -2.03 21.51
CA PRO A 124 -6.57 -0.90 20.72
C PRO A 124 -5.24 -1.24 20.02
N LEU A 125 -5.17 -0.93 18.72
CA LEU A 125 -3.96 -1.07 17.92
C LEU A 125 -3.30 0.30 17.73
N ARG A 126 -1.97 0.33 17.66
CA ARG A 126 -1.23 1.59 17.48
C ARG A 126 -1.44 2.13 16.06
N ASN A 127 -2.18 3.22 15.97
CA ASN A 127 -2.45 3.95 14.75
C ASN A 127 -2.03 5.41 14.90
N GLU A 128 -1.52 6.01 13.83
CA GLU A 128 -1.04 7.40 13.83
C GLU A 128 -1.38 8.10 12.52
N ILE A 129 -1.89 9.33 12.60
CA ILE A 129 -2.03 10.18 11.42
C ILE A 129 -0.63 10.67 11.03
N MET A 130 -0.14 10.18 9.89
CA MET A 130 1.20 10.50 9.40
C MET A 130 1.21 11.80 8.60
N THR A 131 0.18 11.99 7.76
CA THR A 131 0.09 13.18 6.90
C THR A 131 -1.35 13.62 6.71
N VAL A 132 -1.53 14.94 6.66
CA VAL A 132 -2.74 15.57 6.15
C VAL A 132 -2.33 16.67 5.21
N ARG A 133 -2.74 16.56 3.94
CA ARG A 133 -2.35 17.50 2.89
C ARG A 133 -3.45 17.65 1.87
N LYS A 134 -3.39 18.70 1.05
CA LYS A 134 -4.24 18.81 -0.14
C LYS A 134 -4.05 17.57 -1.02
N ALA A 135 -5.16 17.06 -1.53
CA ALA A 135 -5.15 15.97 -2.49
C ALA A 135 -4.55 16.46 -3.81
N LEU A 136 -3.69 15.65 -4.40
CA LEU A 136 -3.06 15.91 -5.69
C LEU A 136 -3.78 15.08 -6.76
N PRO A 137 -3.79 15.53 -8.03
CA PRO A 137 -4.37 14.73 -9.12
C PRO A 137 -3.80 13.30 -9.20
N ALA A 138 -2.51 13.14 -8.88
CA ALA A 138 -1.82 11.85 -8.87
C ALA A 138 -2.34 10.87 -7.80
N ASP A 139 -3.01 11.35 -6.75
CA ASP A 139 -3.53 10.48 -5.68
C ASP A 139 -4.71 9.60 -6.14
N PHE A 140 -5.34 9.95 -7.26
CA PHE A 140 -6.61 9.38 -7.70
C PHE A 140 -6.50 8.37 -8.85
N ASN A 141 -5.29 8.13 -9.37
CA ASN A 141 -5.07 7.24 -10.52
C ASN A 141 -6.05 7.47 -11.70
N GLY A 142 -6.43 8.73 -11.94
CA GLY A 142 -7.36 9.14 -13.01
C GLY A 142 -8.85 9.20 -12.63
N ASN A 143 -9.27 8.79 -11.43
CA ASN A 143 -10.64 8.92 -10.96
C ASN A 143 -10.74 9.63 -9.61
N ALA A 144 -10.91 10.94 -9.64
CA ALA A 144 -11.06 11.75 -8.43
C ALA A 144 -12.47 11.72 -7.82
N GLY A 145 -13.45 11.08 -8.48
CA GLY A 145 -14.81 10.98 -7.98
C GLY A 145 -15.38 12.33 -7.50
N PRO A 146 -15.98 12.41 -6.29
CA PRO A 146 -16.46 13.66 -5.72
C PRO A 146 -15.40 14.77 -5.59
N CYS A 147 -14.13 14.40 -5.43
CA CYS A 147 -13.01 15.33 -5.34
C CYS A 147 -12.62 15.94 -6.69
N ALA A 148 -13.22 15.53 -7.81
CA ALA A 148 -12.98 16.15 -9.11
C ALA A 148 -13.49 17.60 -9.18
N GLN A 149 -14.44 17.98 -8.32
CA GLN A 149 -15.11 19.29 -8.32
C GLN A 149 -14.94 20.04 -6.98
N ALA A 150 -14.10 19.53 -6.08
CA ALA A 150 -13.94 20.06 -4.73
C ALA A 150 -12.45 20.09 -4.33
N GLU A 151 -12.10 20.95 -3.37
CA GLU A 151 -10.78 20.97 -2.77
C GLU A 151 -10.70 19.90 -1.67
N CYS A 152 -10.31 18.69 -2.05
CA CYS A 152 -10.16 17.58 -1.12
C CYS A 152 -8.80 17.56 -0.43
N TRP A 153 -8.81 16.97 0.76
CA TRP A 153 -7.65 16.74 1.61
C TRP A 153 -7.40 15.24 1.77
N ARG A 154 -6.17 14.80 1.54
CA ARG A 154 -5.72 13.44 1.80
C ARG A 154 -5.28 13.33 3.26
N VAL A 155 -5.96 12.48 4.01
CA VAL A 155 -5.60 12.09 5.39
C VAL A 155 -5.06 10.67 5.34
N GLU A 156 -3.84 10.47 5.84
CA GLU A 156 -3.20 9.16 5.92
C GLU A 156 -2.98 8.74 7.36
N MET A 157 -3.55 7.61 7.72
CA MET A 157 -3.30 6.92 8.98
C MET A 157 -2.43 5.69 8.71
N TYR A 158 -1.33 5.56 9.45
CA TYR A 158 -0.51 4.37 9.44
C TYR A 158 -0.87 3.45 10.61
N ASP A 159 -1.03 2.18 10.29
CA ASP A 159 -1.30 1.08 11.21
C ASP A 159 0.01 0.29 11.43
N HIS A 160 0.53 0.36 12.66
CA HIS A 160 1.78 -0.32 13.01
C HIS A 160 1.64 -1.84 13.12
N PHE A 161 0.44 -2.35 13.38
CA PHE A 161 0.21 -3.80 13.53
C PHE A 161 0.14 -4.47 12.15
N HIS A 162 -0.62 -3.89 11.23
CA HIS A 162 -0.77 -4.42 9.87
C HIS A 162 0.35 -3.96 8.92
N ASN A 163 1.20 -3.01 9.34
CA ASN A 163 2.21 -2.37 8.50
C ASN A 163 1.59 -1.82 7.20
N ALA A 164 0.48 -1.08 7.34
CA ALA A 164 -0.32 -0.60 6.23
C ALA A 164 -0.84 0.81 6.49
N SER A 165 -1.23 1.52 5.42
CA SER A 165 -1.87 2.83 5.53
C SER A 165 -3.33 2.77 5.13
N THR A 166 -4.19 3.43 5.90
CA THR A 166 -5.56 3.78 5.50
C THR A 166 -5.57 5.23 5.04
N ILE A 167 -6.13 5.47 3.85
CA ILE A 167 -6.18 6.81 3.24
C ILE A 167 -7.64 7.23 3.10
N ALA A 168 -7.97 8.44 3.56
CA ALA A 168 -9.23 9.11 3.30
C ALA A 168 -9.01 10.37 2.47
N PHE A 169 -10.00 10.69 1.63
CA PHE A 169 -10.09 11.98 0.95
C PHE A 169 -11.31 12.72 1.50
N ALA A 170 -11.07 13.83 2.19
CA ALA A 170 -12.08 14.65 2.84
C ALA A 170 -12.33 15.93 2.03
N ASP A 171 -13.57 16.14 1.60
CA ASP A 171 -14.05 17.44 1.12
C ASP A 171 -14.36 18.30 2.35
N VAL A 172 -13.62 19.39 2.54
CA VAL A 172 -13.78 20.29 3.71
C VAL A 172 -14.78 21.42 3.46
N SER A 173 -15.37 21.46 2.27
CA SER A 173 -16.39 22.45 1.88
C SER A 173 -17.83 22.01 2.16
N LYS A 174 -18.02 20.77 2.62
CA LYS A 174 -19.31 20.12 2.90
C LYS A 174 -19.27 19.44 4.26
#